data_AF-A0A7R9QK09-F1
#
_entry.id   AF-A0A7R9QK09-F1
#
_cell.length_a   1.000
_cell.length_b   1.000
_cell.length_c   1.000
_cell.angle_alpha   90.00
_cell.angle_beta   90.00
_cell.angle_gamma   90.00
#
_symmetry.space_group_name_H-M   'P 1'
#
loop_
_entity.id
_entity.type
_entity.pdbx_description
1 polymer ?
#
loop_
_entity_poly.entity_id
_entity_poly.type
_entity_poly.pdbx_seq_one_letter_code
_entity_poly.pdbx_strand_id
1 'polypeptide(L)'
;MPYFVMETLSNFPGLPGLFVSCVFSGSLSTLSSGFNALATVTWDDLVKRYFRNISGKKQLLITKFIAMTYGLLAIAIAFIVGRLGTVLQGAICGLVSGVGICLAITIGTIIYPRPKGFQLPVSVTSCPPEILSLVSEKTWMSAAQRQYSVHYEP
;
A
#
# COMPACT_ATOMS: atom_id res chain seq x y z
N MET A 1 12.44 17.79 3.53
CA MET A 1 12.32 16.86 4.67
C MET A 1 13.66 16.51 5.34
N PRO A 2 14.71 16.03 4.64
CA PRO A 2 15.98 15.73 5.32
C PRO A 2 16.67 16.97 5.91
N TYR A 3 16.49 18.15 5.29
CA TYR A 3 17.06 19.42 5.76
C TYR A 3 16.62 19.78 7.20
N PHE A 4 15.34 19.56 7.53
CA PHE A 4 14.79 19.87 8.86
C PHE A 4 15.37 18.96 9.96
N VAL A 5 15.60 17.69 9.64
CA VAL A 5 16.21 16.72 10.56
C VAL A 5 17.69 17.03 10.77
N MET A 6 18.39 17.47 9.71
CA MET A 6 19.78 17.91 9.80
C MET A 6 19.95 19.15 10.68
N GLU A 7 19.00 20.10 10.68
CA GLU A 7 19.03 21.25 11.57
C GLU A 7 18.69 20.89 13.02
N THR A 8 17.65 20.08 13.24
CA THR A 8 17.20 19.73 14.60
C THR A 8 18.22 18.86 15.35
N LEU A 9 18.88 17.94 14.64
CA LEU A 9 19.88 17.03 15.20
C LEU A 9 21.31 17.52 15.01
N SER A 10 21.52 18.76 14.54
CA SER A 10 22.85 19.34 14.30
C SER A 10 23.73 19.35 15.57
N ASN A 11 23.10 19.45 16.74
CA ASN A 11 23.76 19.45 18.05
C ASN A 11 24.39 18.09 18.44
N PHE A 12 24.04 16.99 17.74
CA PHE A 12 24.56 15.65 18.04
C PHE A 12 25.25 15.03 16.81
N PRO A 13 26.60 15.04 16.74
CA PRO A 13 27.32 14.45 15.60
C PRO A 13 27.06 12.94 15.53
N GLY A 14 26.72 12.43 14.34
CA GLY A 14 26.46 11.01 14.07
C GLY A 14 24.98 10.62 13.95
N LEU A 15 24.10 11.25 14.73
CA LEU A 15 22.63 11.08 14.65
C LEU A 15 22.03 11.39 13.27
N PRO A 16 22.37 12.52 12.61
CA PRO A 16 21.88 12.79 11.25
C PRO A 16 22.32 11.73 10.22
N GLY A 17 23.53 11.18 10.36
CA GLY A 17 24.03 10.10 9.51
C GLY A 17 23.24 8.79 9.71
N LEU A 18 22.92 8.45 10.97
CA LEU A 18 22.11 7.28 11.33
C LEU A 18 20.66 7.42 10.83
N PHE A 19 20.10 8.63 10.86
CA PHE A 19 18.76 8.88 10.31
C PHE A 19 18.72 8.64 8.80
N VAL A 20 19.68 9.24 8.06
CA VAL A 20 19.75 9.11 6.61
C VAL A 20 19.97 7.66 6.19
N SER A 21 20.87 6.92 6.87
CA SER A 21 21.10 5.50 6.58
C SER A 21 19.86 4.63 6.84
N CYS A 22 19.09 4.91 7.90
CA CYS A 22 17.84 4.22 8.20
C CYS A 22 16.78 4.42 7.10
N VAL A 23 16.55 5.68 6.68
CA VAL A 23 15.56 6.00 5.63
C VAL A 23 15.93 5.34 4.30
N PHE A 24 17.20 5.39 3.92
CA PHE A 24 17.67 4.72 2.70
C PHE A 24 17.53 3.20 2.81
N SER A 25 17.90 2.59 3.94
CA SER A 25 17.74 1.16 4.17
C SER A 25 16.27 0.71 4.05
N GLY A 26 15.35 1.43 4.68
CA GLY A 26 13.92 1.15 4.57
C GLY A 26 13.41 1.27 3.14
N SER A 27 13.83 2.32 2.42
CA SER A 27 13.45 2.52 1.01
C SER A 27 14.00 1.40 0.11
N LEU A 28 15.27 1.04 0.28
CA LEU A 28 15.93 -0.02 -0.48
C LEU A 28 15.34 -1.41 -0.19
N SER A 29 14.87 -1.67 1.04
CA SER A 29 14.21 -2.93 1.41
C SER A 29 12.90 -3.13 0.65
N THR A 30 12.07 -2.08 0.58
CA THR A 30 10.81 -2.11 -0.19
C THR A 30 11.08 -2.27 -1.68
N LEU A 31 12.04 -1.51 -2.23
CA LEU A 31 12.42 -1.61 -3.64
C LEU A 31 12.97 -3.00 -3.97
N SER A 32 13.83 -3.55 -3.12
CA SER A 32 14.38 -4.91 -3.29
C SER A 32 13.28 -5.97 -3.31
N SER A 33 12.34 -5.90 -2.36
CA SER A 33 11.20 -6.82 -2.32
C SER A 33 10.33 -6.70 -3.56
N GLY A 34 10.09 -5.47 -4.05
CA GLY A 34 9.35 -5.20 -5.28
C GLY A 34 10.03 -5.75 -6.53
N PHE A 35 11.34 -5.50 -6.71
CA PHE A 35 12.09 -6.01 -7.85
C PHE A 35 12.22 -7.54 -7.83
N ASN A 36 12.36 -8.16 -6.66
CA ASN A 36 12.37 -9.61 -6.52
C ASN A 36 11.01 -10.23 -6.89
N ALA A 37 9.90 -9.59 -6.50
CA ALA A 37 8.56 -10.01 -6.89
C ALA A 37 8.35 -9.87 -8.41
N LEU A 38 8.72 -8.73 -8.99
CA LEU A 38 8.64 -8.50 -10.44
C LEU A 38 9.47 -9.53 -11.22
N ALA A 39 10.72 -9.76 -10.81
CA ALA A 39 11.58 -10.76 -11.46
C ALA A 39 11.00 -12.18 -11.37
N THR A 40 10.32 -12.52 -10.28
CA THR A 40 9.62 -13.80 -10.12
C THR A 40 8.41 -13.90 -11.05
N VAL A 41 7.61 -12.85 -11.15
CA VAL A 41 6.47 -12.79 -12.09
C VAL A 41 6.94 -12.90 -13.52
N THR A 42 7.99 -12.16 -13.90
CA THR A 42 8.61 -12.24 -15.24
C THR A 42 9.15 -13.64 -15.53
N TRP A 43 9.74 -14.30 -14.53
CA TRP A 43 10.21 -15.68 -14.66
C TRP A 43 9.05 -16.64 -14.96
N ASP A 44 7.95 -16.52 -14.23
CA ASP A 44 6.78 -17.38 -14.42
C ASP A 44 6.08 -17.12 -15.76
N ASP A 45 6.01 -15.87 -16.21
CA ASP A 45 5.31 -15.45 -17.44
C ASP A 45 6.13 -15.67 -18.73
N LEU A 46 7.41 -15.25 -18.75
CA LEU A 46 8.26 -15.31 -19.95
C LEU A 46 9.13 -16.57 -20.00
N VAL A 47 9.74 -16.96 -18.88
CA VAL A 47 10.83 -17.95 -18.91
C VAL A 47 10.33 -19.38 -18.94
N LYS A 48 9.25 -19.71 -18.21
CA LYS A 48 8.58 -21.03 -18.34
C LYS A 48 8.18 -21.33 -19.78
N ARG A 49 7.80 -20.30 -20.55
CA ARG A 49 7.36 -20.43 -21.94
C ARG A 49 8.53 -20.65 -22.91
N TYR A 50 9.70 -20.04 -22.65
CA TYR A 50 10.86 -20.08 -23.56
C TYR A 50 11.92 -21.15 -23.19
N PHE A 51 12.06 -21.51 -21.91
CA PHE A 51 13.09 -22.44 -21.43
C PHE A 51 12.50 -23.55 -20.54
N ARG A 52 12.15 -24.68 -21.17
CA ARG A 52 11.49 -25.82 -20.51
C ARG A 52 12.40 -26.66 -19.61
N ASN A 53 13.73 -26.45 -19.63
CA ASN A 53 14.69 -27.30 -18.92
C ASN A 53 15.96 -26.56 -18.47
N ILE A 54 15.87 -25.72 -17.43
CA ILE A 54 17.02 -24.98 -16.86
C ILE A 54 17.28 -25.46 -15.43
N SER A 55 18.54 -25.79 -15.13
CA SER A 55 19.02 -26.15 -13.78
C SER A 55 18.84 -25.00 -12.77
N GLY A 56 18.39 -25.31 -11.55
CA GLY A 56 17.99 -24.34 -10.52
C GLY A 56 19.02 -23.25 -10.17
N LYS A 57 20.32 -23.55 -10.27
CA LYS A 57 21.39 -22.55 -10.06
C LYS A 57 21.41 -21.45 -11.12
N LYS A 58 21.11 -21.81 -12.38
CA LYS A 58 21.05 -20.86 -13.50
C LYS A 58 19.77 -20.03 -13.45
N GLN A 59 18.66 -20.61 -12.97
CA GLN A 59 17.40 -19.88 -12.78
C GLN A 59 17.59 -18.70 -11.81
N LEU A 60 18.23 -18.95 -10.68
CA LEU A 60 18.49 -17.90 -9.68
C LEU A 60 19.39 -16.78 -10.20
N LEU A 61 20.42 -17.13 -10.98
CA LEU A 61 21.29 -16.16 -11.64
C LEU A 61 20.51 -15.28 -12.61
N ILE A 62 19.67 -15.88 -13.45
CA ILE A 62 18.88 -15.14 -14.44
C ILE A 62 17.88 -14.21 -13.74
N THR A 63 17.15 -14.69 -12.73
CA THR A 63 16.21 -13.85 -11.96
C THR A 63 16.93 -12.67 -11.28
N LYS A 64 18.15 -12.89 -10.78
CA LYS A 64 18.97 -11.82 -10.20
C LYS A 64 19.41 -10.78 -11.24
N PHE A 65 19.75 -11.20 -12.46
CA PHE A 65 20.02 -10.29 -13.57
C PHE A 65 18.77 -9.49 -13.97
N ILE A 66 17.61 -10.13 -14.05
CA ILE A 66 16.33 -9.46 -14.34
C ILE A 66 16.05 -8.38 -13.29
N ALA A 67 16.16 -8.70 -12.00
CA ALA A 67 15.98 -7.73 -10.92
C ALA A 67 16.94 -6.53 -11.03
N MET A 68 18.21 -6.78 -11.39
CA MET A 68 19.20 -5.71 -11.61
C MET A 68 18.81 -4.79 -12.77
N THR A 69 18.30 -5.34 -13.88
CA THR A 69 17.84 -4.53 -15.02
C THR A 69 16.66 -3.64 -14.68
N TYR A 70 15.71 -4.12 -13.86
CA TYR A 70 14.59 -3.31 -13.37
C TYR A 70 15.06 -2.16 -12.47
N GLY A 71 16.07 -2.40 -11.61
CA GLY A 71 16.68 -1.35 -10.80
C GLY A 71 17.33 -0.24 -11.66
N LEU A 72 18.07 -0.62 -12.71
CA LEU A 72 18.69 0.35 -13.62
C LEU A 72 17.64 1.16 -14.40
N LEU A 73 16.58 0.48 -14.88
CA LEU A 73 15.46 1.12 -15.55
C LEU A 73 14.75 2.12 -14.63
N ALA A 74 14.54 1.77 -13.36
CA ALA A 74 13.93 2.66 -12.38
C ALA A 74 14.75 3.93 -12.15
N ILE A 75 16.09 3.82 -12.10
CA ILE A 75 16.99 4.98 -12.00
C ILE A 75 16.86 5.86 -13.24
N ALA A 76 16.85 5.27 -14.45
CA ALA A 76 16.69 6.01 -15.69
C ALA A 76 15.35 6.79 -15.73
N ILE A 77 14.25 6.13 -15.34
CA ILE A 77 12.93 6.78 -15.24
C ILE A 77 12.94 7.91 -14.20
N ALA A 78 13.59 7.71 -13.05
CA ALA A 78 13.69 8.75 -12.02
C ALA A 78 14.40 10.02 -12.54
N PHE A 79 15.46 9.86 -13.34
CA PHE A 79 16.11 11.00 -14.00
C PHE A 79 15.21 11.70 -15.00
N ILE A 80 14.42 10.96 -15.78
CA ILE A 80 13.47 11.53 -16.74
C ILE A 80 12.38 12.32 -16.02
N VAL A 81 11.77 11.73 -14.98
CA VAL A 81 10.72 12.38 -14.19
C VAL A 81 11.24 13.62 -13.47
N GLY A 82 12.49 13.60 -12.99
CA GLY A 82 13.13 14.78 -12.40
C GLY A 82 13.35 15.95 -13.37
N ARG A 83 13.21 15.74 -14.68
CA ARG A 83 13.21 16.80 -15.70
C ARG A 83 11.82 17.31 -16.05
N LEU A 84 10.77 16.64 -15.57
CA LEU A 84 9.38 17.06 -15.78
C LEU A 84 8.97 18.09 -14.72
N GLY A 85 8.03 18.97 -15.06
CA GLY A 85 7.46 19.91 -14.10
C GLY A 85 6.73 19.19 -12.96
N THR A 86 6.71 19.79 -11.77
CA THR A 86 6.09 19.22 -10.56
C THR A 86 4.62 18.85 -10.73
N VAL A 87 3.88 19.64 -11.53
CA VAL A 87 2.47 19.39 -11.86
C VAL A 87 2.30 18.10 -12.66
N LEU A 88 3.15 17.90 -13.68
CA LEU A 88 3.10 16.71 -14.53
C LEU A 88 3.52 15.46 -13.75
N GLN A 89 4.52 15.58 -12.88
CA GLN A 89 4.93 14.50 -12.00
C GLN A 89 3.78 14.06 -11.07
N GLY A 90 3.09 15.01 -10.44
CA GLY A 90 1.94 14.73 -9.59
C GLY A 90 0.80 14.03 -10.35
N ALA A 91 0.49 14.49 -11.55
CA ALA A 91 -0.54 13.90 -12.40
C ALA A 91 -0.22 12.44 -12.79
N ILE A 92 1.03 12.17 -13.20
CA ILE A 92 1.46 10.82 -13.57
C ILE A 92 1.45 9.88 -12.36
N CYS A 93 1.96 10.34 -11.20
CA CYS A 93 1.94 9.54 -9.98
C CYS A 93 0.50 9.16 -9.57
N GLY A 94 -0.41 10.14 -9.58
CA GLY A 94 -1.81 9.91 -9.24
C GLY A 94 -2.50 8.92 -10.19
N LEU A 95 -2.26 9.06 -11.50
CA LEU A 95 -2.80 8.15 -12.51
C LEU A 95 -2.29 6.72 -12.30
N VAL A 96 -0.98 6.54 -12.13
CA VAL A 96 -0.36 5.22 -11.94
C VAL A 96 -0.86 4.57 -10.64
N SER A 97 -0.89 5.31 -9.53
CA SER A 97 -1.38 4.76 -8.26
C SER A 97 -2.87 4.42 -8.31
N GLY A 98 -3.68 5.28 -8.92
CA GLY A 98 -5.13 5.09 -9.01
C GLY A 98 -5.48 3.86 -9.85
N VAL A 99 -4.90 3.76 -11.06
CA VAL A 99 -5.10 2.59 -11.92
C VAL A 99 -4.57 1.32 -11.26
N GLY A 100 -3.40 1.39 -10.60
CA GLY A 100 -2.83 0.24 -9.89
C GLY A 100 -3.73 -0.30 -8.78
N ILE A 101 -4.31 0.58 -7.95
CA ILE A 101 -5.23 0.20 -6.87
C ILE A 101 -6.51 -0.40 -7.46
N CYS A 102 -7.10 0.22 -8.48
CA CYS A 102 -8.30 -0.30 -9.14
C CYS A 102 -8.07 -1.70 -9.70
N LEU A 103 -6.97 -1.92 -10.42
CA LEU A 103 -6.62 -3.23 -10.97
C LEU A 103 -6.41 -4.28 -9.87
N ALA A 104 -5.73 -3.93 -8.78
CA ALA A 104 -5.52 -4.84 -7.66
C ALA A 104 -6.86 -5.28 -7.03
N ILE A 105 -7.81 -4.36 -6.87
CA ILE A 105 -9.15 -4.67 -6.37
C ILE A 105 -9.89 -5.60 -7.36
N THR A 106 -9.89 -5.28 -8.65
CA THR A 106 -10.58 -6.10 -9.66
C THR A 106 -10.02 -7.52 -9.71
N ILE A 107 -8.69 -7.68 -9.73
CA ILE A 107 -8.04 -9.00 -9.70
C ILE A 107 -8.42 -9.75 -8.41
N GLY A 108 -8.41 -9.07 -7.27
CA GLY A 108 -8.84 -9.64 -5.99
C GLY A 108 -10.29 -10.14 -6.02
N THR A 109 -11.21 -9.43 -6.66
CA THR A 109 -12.61 -9.86 -6.79
C THR A 109 -12.80 -11.08 -7.70
N ILE A 110 -11.91 -11.28 -8.67
CA ILE A 110 -11.97 -12.43 -9.59
C ILE A 110 -11.39 -13.68 -8.91
N ILE A 111 -10.27 -13.54 -8.18
CA ILE A 111 -9.58 -14.66 -7.51
C ILE A 111 -10.34 -15.11 -6.25
N TYR A 112 -10.89 -14.17 -5.49
CA TYR A 112 -11.72 -14.46 -4.32
C TYR A 112 -13.18 -14.08 -4.61
N PRO A 113 -13.92 -14.91 -5.37
CA PRO A 113 -15.32 -14.65 -5.63
C PRO A 113 -16.05 -14.62 -4.28
N ARG A 114 -16.73 -13.51 -4.00
CA ARG A 114 -17.56 -13.35 -2.80
C ARG A 114 -18.50 -14.56 -2.69
N PRO A 115 -18.54 -15.28 -1.56
CA PRO A 115 -19.53 -16.33 -1.38
C PRO A 115 -20.92 -15.71 -1.53
N LYS A 116 -21.76 -16.31 -2.39
CA LYS A 116 -23.13 -15.88 -2.63
C LYS A 116 -23.88 -15.93 -1.29
N GLY A 117 -24.18 -14.78 -0.70
CA GLY A 117 -24.82 -14.68 0.62
C GLY A 117 -24.04 -13.91 1.69
N PHE A 118 -22.86 -13.36 1.39
CA PHE A 118 -22.22 -12.38 2.29
C PHE A 118 -23.01 -11.06 2.27
N GLN A 119 -24.07 -11.00 3.08
CA GLN A 119 -24.75 -9.76 3.42
C GLN A 119 -23.76 -8.94 4.24
N LEU A 120 -23.32 -7.79 3.71
CA LEU A 120 -22.59 -6.82 4.51
C LEU A 120 -23.47 -6.42 5.72
N PRO A 121 -22.89 -6.12 6.91
CA PRO A 121 -23.63 -5.74 8.12
C PRO A 121 -24.44 -4.42 8.00
N VAL A 122 -24.60 -3.89 6.79
CA VAL A 122 -25.50 -2.79 6.43
C VAL A 122 -26.90 -3.26 6.00
N SER A 123 -27.17 -4.57 5.89
CA SER A 123 -28.50 -5.06 5.55
C SER A 123 -29.38 -5.20 6.80
N VAL A 124 -30.13 -4.14 7.12
CA VAL A 124 -31.15 -4.12 8.20
C VAL A 124 -32.40 -4.97 7.91
N THR A 125 -32.42 -5.69 6.79
CA THR A 125 -33.59 -6.41 6.27
C THR A 125 -34.01 -7.62 7.11
N SER A 126 -33.13 -8.12 7.99
CA SER A 126 -33.40 -9.25 8.88
C SER A 126 -33.32 -8.87 10.37
N CYS A 127 -33.43 -7.58 10.69
CA CYS A 127 -33.61 -7.16 12.09
C CYS A 127 -35.10 -7.22 12.47
N PRO A 128 -35.45 -7.76 13.64
CA PRO A 128 -36.80 -7.65 14.16
C PRO A 128 -37.19 -6.17 14.32
N PRO A 129 -38.45 -5.79 14.06
CA PRO A 129 -38.90 -4.39 14.05
C PRO A 129 -38.69 -3.68 15.41
N GLU A 130 -38.48 -4.42 16.49
CA GLU A 130 -38.11 -3.88 17.81
C GLU A 130 -36.73 -3.19 17.81
N ILE A 131 -35.72 -3.71 17.10
CA ILE A 131 -34.37 -3.10 17.12
C ILE A 131 -34.31 -1.88 16.18
N LEU A 132 -35.08 -1.89 15.09
CA LEU A 132 -35.18 -0.77 14.17
C LEU A 132 -35.80 0.47 14.84
N SER A 133 -36.78 0.26 15.72
CA SER A 133 -37.40 1.33 16.51
C SER A 133 -36.53 1.84 17.67
N LEU A 134 -35.58 1.03 18.16
CA LEU A 134 -34.58 1.48 19.13
C LEU A 134 -33.52 2.40 18.51
N VAL A 135 -33.16 2.18 17.24
CA VAL A 135 -32.18 3.01 16.52
C VAL A 135 -32.83 4.26 15.89
N SER A 136 -34.09 4.14 15.47
CA SER A 136 -34.87 5.25 14.90
C SER A 136 -35.44 6.14 16.02
N GLU A 137 -34.71 7.22 16.31
CA GLU A 137 -35.25 8.50 16.81
C GLU A 137 -35.58 8.64 18.31
N LYS A 138 -36.11 7.63 19.03
CA LYS A 138 -36.54 7.84 20.45
C LYS A 138 -35.50 7.47 21.52
N THR A 139 -34.59 6.53 21.25
CA THR A 139 -33.64 6.03 22.26
C THR A 139 -32.39 6.91 22.37
N TRP A 140 -31.95 7.55 21.29
CA TRP A 140 -30.77 8.44 21.31
C TRP A 140 -30.98 9.67 22.20
N MET A 141 -32.17 10.28 22.16
CA MET A 141 -32.51 11.40 23.05
C MET A 141 -32.53 10.96 24.53
N SER A 142 -33.00 9.74 24.81
CA SER A 142 -33.09 9.18 26.16
C SER A 142 -31.72 8.73 26.71
N ALA A 143 -30.83 8.23 25.84
CA ALA A 143 -29.45 7.85 26.21
C ALA A 143 -28.53 9.08 26.37
N ALA A 144 -28.71 10.11 25.55
CA ALA A 144 -28.01 11.39 25.70
C ALA A 144 -28.38 12.08 27.03
N GLN A 145 -29.66 12.05 27.43
CA GLN A 145 -30.07 12.56 28.74
C GLN A 145 -29.48 11.77 29.92
N ARG A 146 -29.37 10.43 29.82
CA ARG A 146 -28.74 9.62 30.88
C ARG A 146 -27.23 9.84 31.01
N GLN A 147 -26.51 10.16 29.93
CA GLN A 147 -25.08 10.48 30.03
C GLN A 147 -24.83 11.88 30.58
N TYR A 148 -25.74 12.84 30.37
CA TYR A 148 -25.59 14.19 30.93
C TYR A 148 -25.88 14.25 32.44
N SER A 149 -26.77 13.40 32.96
CA SER A 149 -27.10 13.34 34.39
C SER A 149 -26.08 12.62 35.28
N VAL A 150 -25.07 11.94 34.71
CA VAL A 150 -24.01 11.25 35.50
C VAL A 150 -22.78 12.14 35.70
N HIS A 151 -22.68 13.27 35.00
CA HIS A 151 -21.51 14.16 35.07
C HIS A 151 -21.71 15.42 35.94
N TYR A 152 -22.85 15.56 36.62
CA TYR A 152 -23.14 16.72 37.46
C TYR A 152 -24.00 16.35 38.69
N GLU A 153 -23.39 15.68 39.66
CA GLU A 153 -23.78 15.81 41.07
C GLU A 153 -22.51 16.13 41.89
N PRO A 154 -22.53 17.20 42.72
CA PRO A 154 -21.38 17.71 43.47
C PRO A 154 -20.98 16.86 44.68
#